data_AF-A0A966Y885-F1
#
_entry.id   AF-A0A966Y885-F1
#
_cell.length_a   1.000
_cell.length_b   1.000
_cell.length_c   1.000
_cell.angle_alpha   90.00
_cell.angle_beta   90.00
_cell.angle_gamma   90.00
#
_symmetry.space_group_name_H-M   'P 1'
#
loop_
_entity.id
_entity.type
_entity.pdbx_description
1 polymer ?
#
loop_
_entity_poly.entity_id
_entity_poly.type
_entity_poly.pdbx_seq_one_letter_code
_entity_poly.pdbx_strand_id
1 'polypeptide(L)'
;MSTQHIKMGGAPEGYDAQLVLRELHSHGEPVVHIARDDKRMSAMAEALAFFAPDVPVIKFPAWDCLPYDRVSPNADVAAARMATLAALVHDMPKGFVLLTTMNA
;
A
#
# COMPACT_ATOMS: atom_id res chain seq x y z
N MET A 1 -12.08 0.56 20.90
CA MET A 1 -11.03 1.52 20.52
C MET A 1 -11.70 2.74 19.92
N SER A 2 -11.36 3.95 20.36
CA SER A 2 -11.89 5.17 19.75
C SER A 2 -11.19 5.38 18.41
N THR A 3 -11.92 5.31 17.30
CA THR A 3 -11.35 5.61 15.97
C THR A 3 -10.94 7.08 15.93
N GLN A 4 -9.63 7.35 15.97
CA GLN A 4 -9.12 8.70 15.71
C GLN A 4 -9.14 8.94 14.20
N HIS A 5 -9.89 9.95 13.76
CA HIS A 5 -9.89 10.38 12.37
C HIS A 5 -9.11 11.69 12.26
N ILE A 6 -7.99 11.63 11.56
CA ILE A 6 -7.14 12.78 11.29
C ILE A 6 -7.34 13.20 9.83
N LYS A 7 -7.76 14.45 9.61
CA LYS A 7 -7.77 15.05 8.26
C LYS A 7 -6.47 15.79 8.06
N MET A 8 -5.68 15.36 7.08
CA MET A 8 -4.42 16.02 6.71
C MET A 8 -4.54 16.66 5.32
N GLY A 9 -3.90 17.81 5.15
CA GLY A 9 -3.83 18.56 3.89
C GLY A 9 -2.55 19.38 3.83
N GLY A 10 -2.27 19.98 2.68
CA GLY A 10 -1.06 20.80 2.48
C GLY A 10 0.24 20.01 2.28
N ALA A 11 0.15 18.69 2.02
CA ALA A 11 1.29 17.88 1.60
C ALA A 11 1.39 17.89 0.05
N PRO A 12 2.47 18.44 -0.52
CA PRO A 12 2.76 18.28 -1.95
C PRO A 12 2.92 16.80 -2.32
N GLU A 13 2.75 16.48 -3.60
CA GLU A 13 2.98 15.13 -4.10
C GLU A 13 4.42 14.66 -3.81
N GLY A 14 4.56 13.46 -3.25
CA GLY A 14 5.83 12.90 -2.78
C GLY A 14 6.11 13.16 -1.30
N TYR A 15 5.64 14.27 -0.72
CA TYR A 15 5.77 14.52 0.72
C TYR A 15 4.78 13.67 1.55
N ASP A 16 3.72 13.16 0.91
CA ASP A 16 2.78 12.21 1.50
C ASP A 16 3.46 10.92 2.00
N ALA A 17 4.57 10.49 1.38
CA ALA A 17 5.37 9.37 1.87
C ALA A 17 5.97 9.64 3.27
N GLN A 18 6.42 10.87 3.55
CA GLN A 18 6.92 11.25 4.88
C GLN A 18 5.81 11.19 5.94
N LEU A 19 4.57 11.51 5.57
CA LEU A 19 3.44 11.39 6.47
C LEU A 19 3.15 9.92 6.80
N VAL A 20 3.17 9.03 5.80
CA VAL A 20 3.01 7.59 6.00
C VAL A 20 4.11 7.03 6.91
N LEU A 21 5.36 7.42 6.67
CA LEU A 21 6.51 7.00 7.50
C LEU A 21 6.41 7.52 8.93
N ARG A 22 5.89 8.73 9.13
CA ARG A 22 5.66 9.27 10.48
C ARG A 22 4.67 8.39 11.26
N GLU A 23 3.56 7.98 10.64
CA GLU A 23 2.58 7.11 11.30
C GLU A 23 3.19 5.73 11.61
N LEU A 24 3.95 5.16 10.67
CA LEU A 24 4.67 3.89 10.86
C LEU A 24 5.61 3.96 12.07
N HIS A 25 6.43 5.01 12.17
CA HIS A 25 7.39 5.17 13.27
C HIS A 25 6.75 5.54 14.60
N SER A 26 5.64 6.29 14.60
CA SER A 26 4.99 6.76 15.83
C SER A 26 4.30 5.64 16.60
N HIS A 27 3.72 4.69 15.86
CA HIS A 27 2.98 3.59 16.45
C HIS A 27 3.75 2.27 16.45
N GLY A 28 4.76 2.11 15.59
CA GLY A 28 5.49 0.85 15.43
C GLY A 28 4.60 -0.28 14.89
N GLU A 29 3.47 0.08 14.29
CA GLU A 29 2.47 -0.83 13.72
C GLU A 29 2.45 -0.69 12.20
N PRO A 30 2.06 -1.74 11.46
CA PRO A 30 1.96 -1.67 10.01
C PRO A 30 0.98 -0.59 9.54
N VAL A 31 1.31 0.08 8.45
CA VAL A 31 0.44 1.10 7.84
C VAL A 31 -0.11 0.58 6.51
N VAL A 32 -1.44 0.63 6.37
CA VAL A 32 -2.09 0.39 5.08
C VAL A 32 -2.37 1.73 4.42
N HIS A 33 -1.72 1.99 3.30
CA HIS A 33 -1.98 3.16 2.46
C HIS A 33 -2.85 2.78 1.27
N ILE A 34 -4.04 3.35 1.21
CA ILE A 34 -4.98 3.18 0.11
C ILE A 34 -4.82 4.36 -0.85
N ALA A 35 -4.15 4.12 -1.96
CA ALA A 35 -3.99 5.08 -3.04
C ALA A 35 -5.28 5.19 -3.86
N ARG A 36 -5.46 6.33 -4.53
CA ARG A 36 -6.59 6.57 -5.43
C ARG A 36 -6.61 5.59 -6.61
N ASP A 37 -5.44 5.34 -7.19
CA ASP A 37 -5.24 4.58 -8.42
C ASP A 37 -3.80 4.04 -8.48
N ASP A 38 -3.51 3.18 -9.46
CA ASP A 38 -2.21 2.53 -9.61
C ASP A 38 -1.07 3.52 -9.86
N LYS A 39 -1.35 4.65 -10.54
CA LYS A 39 -0.33 5.67 -10.79
C LYS A 39 0.11 6.32 -9.47
N ARG A 40 -0.84 6.67 -8.61
CA ARG A 40 -0.55 7.20 -7.26
C ARG A 40 0.10 6.17 -6.37
N MET A 41 -0.31 4.89 -6.48
CA MET A 41 0.35 3.80 -5.75
C MET A 41 1.82 3.63 -6.16
N SER A 42 2.13 3.70 -7.46
CA SER A 42 3.50 3.62 -7.96
C SER A 42 4.36 4.79 -7.48
N ALA A 43 3.84 6.01 -7.59
CA ALA A 43 4.54 7.21 -7.11
C ALA A 43 4.82 7.15 -5.60
N MET A 44 3.87 6.65 -4.80
CA MET A 44 4.06 6.43 -3.36
C MET A 44 5.16 5.38 -3.10
N ALA A 45 5.18 4.28 -3.85
CA ALA A 45 6.20 3.25 -3.71
C ALA A 45 7.61 3.79 -4.02
N GLU A 46 7.74 4.58 -5.08
CA GLU A 46 9.00 5.23 -5.46
C GLU A 46 9.45 6.24 -4.38
N ALA A 47 8.54 7.06 -3.87
CA ALA A 47 8.83 8.00 -2.80
C ALA A 47 9.26 7.31 -1.50
N LEU A 48 8.58 6.22 -1.10
CA LEU A 48 8.97 5.43 0.07
C LEU A 48 10.35 4.80 -0.11
N ALA A 49 10.64 4.23 -1.29
CA ALA A 49 11.95 3.67 -1.59
C ALA A 49 13.07 4.73 -1.54
N PHE A 50 12.77 5.97 -1.90
CA PHE A 50 13.71 7.09 -1.80
C PHE A 50 13.95 7.54 -0.35
N PHE A 51 12.87 7.72 0.43
CA PHE A 51 12.97 8.29 1.78
C PHE A 51 13.34 7.29 2.87
N ALA A 52 12.95 6.02 2.72
CA ALA A 52 13.16 4.97 3.70
C ALA A 52 13.38 3.61 3.00
N PRO A 53 14.55 3.40 2.35
CA PRO A 53 14.86 2.20 1.57
C PRO A 53 14.90 0.91 2.42
N ASP A 54 15.02 1.04 3.73
CA ASP A 54 15.03 -0.04 4.72
C ASP A 54 13.63 -0.45 5.20
N VAL A 55 12.60 0.38 4.94
CA VAL A 55 11.22 0.06 5.29
C VAL A 55 10.64 -0.96 4.30
N PRO A 56 10.12 -2.10 4.78
CA PRO A 56 9.44 -3.06 3.91
C PRO A 56 8.18 -2.44 3.31
N VAL A 57 8.12 -2.37 1.97
CA VAL A 57 6.96 -1.90 1.21
C VAL A 57 6.38 -3.05 0.40
N ILE A 58 5.09 -3.32 0.59
CA ILE A 58 4.39 -4.46 -0.02
C ILE A 58 3.25 -3.91 -0.86
N LYS A 59 3.09 -4.42 -2.07
CA LYS A 59 2.01 -4.01 -2.97
C LYS A 59 0.93 -5.07 -3.02
N PHE A 60 -0.32 -4.65 -2.85
CA PHE A 60 -1.51 -5.44 -3.15
C PHE A 60 -2.19 -4.81 -4.36
N PRO A 61 -1.91 -5.31 -5.58
CA PRO A 61 -2.42 -4.68 -6.80
C PRO A 61 -3.91 -4.96 -6.97
N ALA A 62 -4.62 -4.05 -7.64
CA ALA A 62 -5.97 -4.32 -8.12
C ALA A 62 -5.97 -5.44 -9.16
N TRP A 63 -7.16 -5.98 -9.45
CA TRP A 63 -7.33 -6.80 -10.64
C TRP A 63 -7.14 -5.94 -11.90
N ASP A 64 -6.49 -6.52 -12.91
CA ASP A 64 -6.27 -5.91 -14.23
C ASP A 64 -7.43 -6.14 -15.21
N CYS A 65 -8.53 -6.70 -14.73
CA CYS A 65 -9.78 -6.87 -15.45
C CYS A 65 -10.89 -5.99 -14.87
N LEU A 66 -11.89 -5.69 -15.70
CA LEU A 66 -13.05 -4.92 -15.27
C LEU A 66 -14.02 -5.76 -14.42
N PRO A 67 -14.88 -5.13 -13.60
CA PRO A 67 -16.00 -5.84 -12.99
C PRO A 67 -16.85 -6.55 -14.06
N TYR A 68 -17.04 -7.86 -13.88
CA TYR A 68 -17.78 -8.73 -14.82
C TYR A 68 -17.13 -8.90 -16.20
N ASP A 69 -15.81 -8.72 -16.29
CA ASP A 69 -15.07 -9.07 -17.49
C ASP A 69 -15.17 -10.57 -17.79
N ARG A 70 -15.12 -10.91 -19.08
CA ARG A 70 -15.11 -12.29 -19.56
C ARG A 70 -13.70 -12.87 -19.59
N VAL A 71 -12.69 -12.01 -19.47
CA VAL A 71 -11.28 -12.40 -19.44
C VAL A 71 -10.82 -12.46 -17.98
N SER A 72 -10.17 -13.56 -17.62
CA SER A 72 -9.55 -13.71 -16.30
C SER A 72 -8.38 -12.71 -16.13
N PRO A 73 -8.09 -12.29 -14.89
CA PRO A 73 -6.93 -11.45 -14.63
C PRO A 73 -5.64 -12.14 -15.06
N ASN A 74 -4.61 -11.35 -15.34
CA ASN A 74 -3.29 -11.89 -15.66
C ASN A 74 -2.77 -12.77 -14.52
N ALA A 75 -2.14 -13.90 -14.87
CA ALA A 75 -1.57 -14.84 -13.91
C ALA A 75 -0.56 -14.17 -12.96
N ASP A 76 0.21 -13.19 -13.43
CA ASP A 76 1.17 -12.46 -12.60
C ASP A 76 0.47 -11.60 -11.54
N VAL A 77 -0.65 -10.95 -11.90
CA VAL A 77 -1.48 -10.16 -10.97
C VAL A 77 -2.12 -11.08 -9.93
N ALA A 78 -2.67 -12.22 -10.37
CA ALA A 78 -3.24 -13.22 -9.47
C ALA A 78 -2.19 -13.79 -8.51
N ALA A 79 -1.01 -14.14 -9.00
CA ALA A 79 0.10 -14.64 -8.19
C ALA A 79 0.59 -13.60 -7.18
N ALA A 80 0.75 -12.34 -7.60
CA ALA A 80 1.16 -11.26 -6.70
C ALA A 80 0.16 -11.03 -5.56
N ARG A 81 -1.14 -11.00 -5.87
CA ARG A 81 -2.20 -10.90 -4.85
C ARG A 81 -2.17 -12.06 -3.87
N MET A 82 -2.05 -13.28 -4.38
CA MET A 82 -1.97 -14.48 -3.53
C MET A 82 -0.72 -14.48 -2.66
N ALA A 83 0.43 -14.08 -3.20
CA ALA A 83 1.67 -13.96 -2.44
C ALA A 83 1.55 -12.93 -1.30
N THR A 84 0.97 -11.76 -1.58
CA THR A 84 0.73 -10.74 -0.56
C THR A 84 -0.23 -11.22 0.53
N LEU A 85 -1.36 -11.83 0.15
CA LEU A 85 -2.33 -12.35 1.12
C LEU A 85 -1.75 -13.48 1.97
N ALA A 86 -1.00 -14.40 1.37
CA ALA A 86 -0.30 -15.46 2.08
C ALA A 86 0.74 -14.87 3.05
N ALA A 87 1.54 -13.89 2.61
CA ALA A 87 2.50 -13.22 3.47
C ALA A 87 1.81 -12.60 4.70
N LEU A 88 0.67 -11.91 4.52
CA LEU A 88 -0.07 -11.24 5.60
C LEU A 88 -0.60 -12.18 6.69
N VAL A 89 -0.87 -13.46 6.38
CA VAL A 89 -1.27 -14.47 7.40
C VAL A 89 -0.09 -15.25 7.98
N HIS A 90 1.12 -15.02 7.47
CA HIS A 90 2.35 -15.63 7.95
C HIS A 90 3.23 -14.60 8.69
N ASP A 91 4.52 -14.89 8.85
CA ASP A 91 5.45 -14.11 9.68
C ASP A 91 5.90 -12.80 9.00
N MET A 92 5.01 -11.81 9.07
CA MET A 92 5.28 -10.45 8.60
C MET A 92 6.20 -9.68 9.55
N PRO A 93 7.06 -8.78 9.04
CA PRO A 93 7.74 -7.81 9.87
C PRO A 93 6.75 -7.02 10.74
N LYS A 94 7.19 -6.59 11.93
CA LYS A 94 6.33 -5.80 12.84
C LYS A 94 5.91 -4.46 12.25
N GLY A 95 6.78 -3.84 11.46
CA GLY A 95 6.52 -2.57 10.76
C GLY A 95 6.73 -2.75 9.27
N PHE A 96 5.69 -2.46 8.48
CA PHE A 96 5.73 -2.42 7.03
C PHE A 96 4.67 -1.45 6.51
N VAL A 97 4.81 -1.05 5.24
CA VAL A 97 3.78 -0.29 4.53
C VAL A 97 3.14 -1.21 3.49
N LEU A 98 1.83 -1.44 3.61
CA LEU A 98 1.02 -2.07 2.57
C LEU A 98 0.44 -0.99 1.67
N LEU A 99 0.80 -1.02 0.40
CA LEU A 99 0.23 -0.18 -0.64
C LEU A 99 -0.87 -0.95 -1.37
N THR A 100 -2.04 -0.33 -1.47
CA THR A 100 -3.17 -0.85 -2.23
C THR A 100 -3.91 0.31 -2.88
N THR A 101 -4.85 0.03 -3.76
CA THR A 101 -5.74 1.03 -4.35
C THR A 101 -7.17 0.88 -3.86
N MET A 102 -8.00 1.89 -4.11
CA MET A 102 -9.43 1.88 -3.75
C MET A 102 -10.23 0.73 -4.38
N ASN A 103 -9.76 0.19 -5.51
CA ASN A 103 -10.44 -0.83 -6.32
C ASN A 103 -9.84 -2.25 -6.17
N ALA A 104 -8.90 -2.45 -5.26
CA ALA A 104 -8.16 -3.72 -5.09
C ALA A 104 -8.81 -4.68 -4.08
#